data_AF-B5H6B5-F1
#
_entry.id   AF-B5H6B5-F1
#
_cell.length_a   1.000
_cell.length_b   1.000
_cell.length_c   1.000
_cell.angle_alpha   90.00
_cell.angle_beta   90.00
_cell.angle_gamma   90.00
#
_symmetry.space_group_name_H-M   'P 1'
#
loop_
_entity.id
_entity.type
_entity.pdbx_description
1 polymer ?
#
loop_
_entity_poly.entity_id
_entity_poly.type
_entity_poly.pdbx_seq_one_letter_code
_entity_poly.pdbx_strand_id
1 'polypeptide(L)'
;MVGVGGAQVRVVGGTDGDGSGREESADPEQVAFVASSVSARDFDENALRRHLEDLDWLEAVARAHHAVIESVAGATTVLPLRLATVYLDDDRAREALDAGRAGFVQLLARLEGQVEWGVKIYVDAPSEPPGPDAAPAAGTADAGLGPGRSYLRTRRAQRSSRERAHEAARTAAERIEAAGHAYATDRARHRVQQGELAGSGGENVVNDAYLLREDRSHAFREEVARAADDLPGVRVEVTGPWVPYSFTTPPDDLSGAPDTSGAPGAEGSS
;
A
#
# COMPACT_ATOMS: atom_id res chain seq x y z
N MET A 1 1.82 -18.49 -16.88
CA MET A 1 1.82 -17.09 -16.43
C MET A 1 3.23 -16.56 -16.60
N VAL A 2 3.38 -15.32 -17.09
CA VAL A 2 4.70 -14.72 -17.32
C VAL A 2 5.02 -13.81 -16.13
N GLY A 3 6.22 -13.97 -15.57
CA GLY A 3 6.70 -13.20 -14.44
C GLY A 3 7.53 -11.99 -14.85
N VAL A 4 8.19 -11.38 -13.85
CA VAL A 4 9.10 -10.25 -14.07
C VAL A 4 10.20 -10.65 -15.04
N GLY A 5 10.50 -9.77 -16.01
CA GLY A 5 11.51 -10.03 -17.05
C GLY A 5 11.06 -10.96 -18.18
N GLY A 6 9.78 -11.33 -18.24
CA GLY A 6 9.23 -12.11 -19.37
C GLY A 6 9.43 -13.62 -19.27
N ALA A 7 10.07 -14.11 -18.20
CA ALA A 7 10.27 -15.54 -17.97
C ALA A 7 8.98 -16.21 -17.46
N GLN A 8 8.84 -17.52 -17.68
CA GLN A 8 7.73 -18.28 -17.09
C GLN A 8 7.85 -18.34 -15.57
N VAL A 9 6.72 -18.18 -14.90
CA VAL A 9 6.59 -18.39 -13.46
C VAL A 9 6.65 -19.89 -13.15
N ARG A 10 7.37 -20.25 -12.09
CA ARG A 10 7.49 -21.61 -11.56
C ARG A 10 7.30 -21.63 -10.04
N VAL A 11 6.98 -22.80 -9.52
CA VAL A 11 6.86 -23.05 -8.09
C VAL A 11 8.17 -23.65 -7.57
N VAL A 12 8.71 -23.05 -6.50
CA VAL A 12 9.90 -23.52 -5.80
C VAL A 12 9.48 -23.95 -4.40
N GLY A 13 9.32 -25.26 -4.20
CA GLY A 13 9.00 -25.86 -2.90
C GLY A 13 10.25 -26.17 -2.06
N GLY A 14 10.06 -26.34 -0.76
CA GLY A 14 11.12 -26.68 0.19
C GLY A 14 11.75 -28.07 -0.03
N THR A 15 12.87 -28.33 0.64
CA THR A 15 13.66 -29.56 0.43
C THR A 15 13.02 -30.84 0.98
N ASP A 16 12.00 -30.73 1.83
CA ASP A 16 11.27 -31.88 2.39
C ASP A 16 10.29 -32.53 1.39
N GLY A 17 10.11 -31.95 0.21
CA GLY A 17 9.30 -32.48 -0.88
C GLY A 17 10.10 -33.33 -1.86
N ASP A 18 10.54 -34.52 -1.44
CA ASP A 18 10.92 -35.59 -2.37
C ASP A 18 9.68 -35.96 -3.22
N GLY A 19 9.60 -35.37 -4.41
CA GLY A 19 9.82 -36.09 -5.68
C GLY A 19 9.01 -37.34 -6.01
N SER A 20 8.12 -37.84 -5.16
CA SER A 20 7.31 -39.02 -5.46
C SER A 20 5.87 -38.61 -5.78
N GLY A 21 5.55 -38.69 -7.08
CA GLY A 21 4.22 -38.39 -7.60
C GLY A 21 3.15 -39.28 -6.98
N ARG A 22 2.49 -38.76 -5.95
CA ARG A 22 1.15 -39.18 -5.55
C ARG A 22 0.32 -37.92 -5.40
N GLU A 23 -0.90 -37.97 -5.92
CA GLU A 23 -1.97 -37.03 -5.60
C GLU A 23 -2.26 -37.17 -4.10
N GLU A 24 -1.39 -36.58 -3.29
CA GLU A 24 -1.49 -36.59 -1.85
C GLU A 24 -2.09 -35.24 -1.46
N SER A 25 -3.19 -35.31 -0.71
CA SER A 25 -3.89 -34.16 -0.14
C SER A 25 -2.87 -33.10 0.27
N ALA A 26 -3.00 -31.88 -0.27
CA ALA A 26 -2.07 -30.78 0.02
C ALA A 26 -1.87 -30.69 1.54
N ASP A 27 -0.65 -30.94 1.99
CA ASP A 27 -0.29 -30.80 3.39
C ASP A 27 -0.52 -29.32 3.76
N PRO A 28 -1.35 -29.01 4.77
CA PRO A 28 -1.61 -27.63 5.17
C PRO A 28 -0.33 -26.88 5.62
N GLU A 29 0.77 -27.59 5.88
CA GLU A 29 2.08 -27.00 6.20
C GLU A 29 2.98 -26.76 4.97
N GLN A 30 2.53 -27.13 3.76
CA GLN A 30 3.31 -26.95 2.55
C GLN A 30 3.25 -25.51 2.05
N VAL A 31 4.38 -24.83 2.14
CA VAL A 31 4.61 -23.50 1.55
C VAL A 31 5.56 -23.60 0.37
N ALA A 32 5.41 -22.68 -0.58
CA ALA A 32 6.27 -22.59 -1.75
C ALA A 32 6.43 -21.14 -2.21
N PHE A 33 7.54 -20.85 -2.86
CA PHE A 33 7.72 -19.60 -3.59
C PHE A 33 7.20 -19.71 -5.01
N VAL A 34 6.58 -18.63 -5.48
CA VAL A 34 6.22 -18.43 -6.88
C VAL A 34 7.25 -17.47 -7.48
N ALA A 35 8.13 -17.99 -8.33
CA ALA A 35 9.31 -17.27 -8.81
C ALA A 35 9.43 -17.30 -10.33
N SER A 36 10.11 -16.29 -10.91
CA SER A 36 10.51 -16.27 -12.31
C SER A 36 11.98 -15.91 -12.42
N SER A 37 12.68 -16.47 -13.39
CA SER A 37 14.09 -16.12 -13.62
C SER A 37 14.21 -14.70 -14.16
N VAL A 38 15.19 -13.96 -13.65
CA VAL A 38 15.52 -12.61 -14.11
C VAL A 38 16.97 -12.53 -14.56
N SER A 39 17.26 -11.57 -15.43
CA SER A 39 18.61 -11.33 -15.95
C SER A 39 19.51 -10.74 -14.85
N ALA A 40 20.65 -11.36 -14.60
CA ALA A 40 21.64 -10.82 -13.66
C ALA A 40 22.15 -9.41 -14.07
N ARG A 41 22.11 -9.07 -15.37
CA ARG A 41 22.53 -7.74 -15.85
C ARG A 41 21.65 -6.61 -15.31
N ASP A 42 20.38 -6.92 -15.02
CA ASP A 42 19.38 -5.94 -14.61
C ASP A 42 19.05 -6.07 -13.11
N PHE A 43 19.29 -7.25 -12.52
CA PHE A 43 18.91 -7.59 -11.15
C PHE A 43 20.08 -7.95 -10.22
N ASP A 44 21.34 -7.80 -10.65
CA ASP A 44 22.45 -7.76 -9.70
C ASP A 44 22.31 -6.55 -8.77
N GLU A 45 22.97 -6.59 -7.61
CA GLU A 45 22.76 -5.58 -6.55
C GLU A 45 22.98 -4.13 -7.03
N ASN A 46 23.99 -3.90 -7.88
CA ASN A 46 24.35 -2.57 -8.35
C ASN A 46 23.46 -2.09 -9.51
N ALA A 47 23.04 -2.99 -10.40
CA ALA A 47 22.08 -2.71 -11.45
C ALA A 47 20.70 -2.45 -10.85
N LEU A 48 20.26 -3.30 -9.93
CA LEU A 48 18.98 -3.16 -9.24
C LEU A 48 18.89 -1.81 -8.53
N ARG A 49 19.93 -1.40 -7.79
CA ARG A 49 19.96 -0.10 -7.12
C ARG A 49 19.74 1.07 -8.08
N ARG A 50 20.37 1.03 -9.26
CA ARG A 50 20.19 2.06 -10.31
C ARG A 50 18.79 2.01 -10.92
N HIS A 51 18.28 0.82 -11.18
CA HIS A 51 16.96 0.63 -11.74
C HIS A 51 15.83 1.04 -10.79
N LEU A 52 16.03 0.95 -9.48
CA LEU A 52 15.08 1.46 -8.49
C LEU A 52 14.95 3.00 -8.50
N GLU A 53 15.91 3.71 -9.11
CA GLU A 53 15.84 5.16 -9.34
C GLU A 53 15.14 5.50 -10.68
N ASP A 54 14.95 4.51 -11.56
CA ASP A 54 14.25 4.63 -12.83
C ASP A 54 12.76 4.33 -12.64
N LEU A 55 11.92 5.37 -12.64
CA LEU A 55 10.49 5.25 -12.36
C LEU A 55 9.74 4.41 -13.40
N ASP A 56 10.12 4.51 -14.68
CA ASP A 56 9.44 3.78 -15.75
C ASP A 56 9.75 2.28 -15.66
N TRP A 57 11.02 1.95 -15.38
CA TRP A 57 11.43 0.57 -15.13
C TRP A 57 10.75 0.00 -13.86
N LEU A 58 10.74 0.79 -12.78
CA LEU A 58 10.13 0.38 -11.52
C LEU A 58 8.63 0.15 -11.68
N GLU A 59 7.92 1.01 -12.40
CA GLU A 59 6.50 0.84 -12.69
C GLU A 59 6.26 -0.46 -13.47
N ALA A 60 7.04 -0.71 -14.52
CA ALA A 60 6.90 -1.92 -15.33
C ALA A 60 7.12 -3.20 -14.50
N VAL A 61 8.15 -3.20 -13.65
CA VAL A 61 8.46 -4.34 -12.76
C VAL A 61 7.38 -4.51 -11.69
N ALA A 62 6.92 -3.43 -11.07
CA ALA A 62 5.84 -3.46 -10.08
C ALA A 62 4.54 -3.99 -10.67
N ARG A 63 4.18 -3.57 -11.90
CA ARG A 63 2.98 -4.04 -12.61
C ARG A 63 3.06 -5.52 -12.94
N ALA A 64 4.21 -5.99 -13.44
CA ALA A 64 4.42 -7.42 -13.71
C ALA A 64 4.36 -8.27 -12.44
N HIS A 65 4.98 -7.81 -11.36
CA HIS A 65 4.94 -8.47 -10.06
C HIS A 65 3.50 -8.54 -9.50
N HIS A 66 2.75 -7.44 -9.58
CA HIS A 66 1.37 -7.38 -9.15
C HIS A 66 0.48 -8.34 -9.93
N ALA A 67 0.61 -8.40 -11.26
CA ALA A 67 -0.17 -9.31 -12.10
C ALA A 67 0.06 -10.80 -11.74
N VAL A 68 1.30 -11.16 -11.36
CA VAL A 68 1.59 -12.52 -10.87
C VAL A 68 0.85 -12.78 -9.56
N ILE A 69 0.95 -11.87 -8.61
CA ILE A 69 0.32 -12.01 -7.29
C ILE A 69 -1.19 -12.14 -7.43
N GLU A 70 -1.86 -11.26 -8.18
CA GLU A 70 -3.31 -11.32 -8.39
C GLU A 70 -3.73 -12.65 -9.02
N SER A 71 -2.98 -13.13 -10.02
CA SER A 71 -3.33 -14.38 -10.67
C SER A 71 -3.13 -15.60 -9.78
N VAL A 72 -2.19 -15.57 -8.82
CA VAL A 72 -2.03 -16.66 -7.82
C VAL A 72 -3.07 -16.53 -6.71
N ALA A 73 -3.39 -15.31 -6.28
CA ALA A 73 -4.40 -15.02 -5.27
C ALA A 73 -5.80 -15.53 -5.68
N GLY A 74 -6.09 -15.58 -6.98
CA GLY A 74 -7.33 -16.19 -7.49
C GLY A 74 -7.43 -17.71 -7.31
N ALA A 75 -6.33 -18.38 -6.94
CA ALA A 75 -6.27 -19.84 -6.78
C ALA A 75 -5.96 -20.29 -5.34
N THR A 76 -5.23 -19.49 -4.56
CA THR A 76 -4.82 -19.84 -3.20
C THR A 76 -4.48 -18.60 -2.37
N THR A 77 -4.33 -18.76 -1.05
CA THR A 77 -3.83 -17.71 -0.16
C THR A 77 -2.38 -17.37 -0.53
N VAL A 78 -2.09 -16.08 -0.66
CA VAL A 78 -0.75 -15.59 -1.03
C VAL A 78 -0.20 -14.65 0.03
N LEU A 79 1.12 -14.71 0.22
CA LEU A 79 1.89 -13.75 0.99
C LEU A 79 2.73 -12.91 0.00
N PRO A 80 2.35 -11.66 -0.29
CA PRO A 80 3.18 -10.78 -1.11
C PRO A 80 4.53 -10.51 -0.45
N LEU A 81 5.61 -10.94 -1.09
CA LEU A 81 6.95 -10.51 -0.69
C LEU A 81 7.22 -9.08 -1.21
N ARG A 82 8.20 -8.41 -0.61
CA ARG A 82 8.58 -7.06 -1.06
C ARG A 82 9.04 -7.13 -2.52
N LEU A 83 8.76 -6.07 -3.27
CA LEU A 83 9.30 -5.92 -4.61
C LEU A 83 10.83 -6.02 -4.54
N ALA A 84 11.42 -6.66 -5.55
CA ALA A 84 12.85 -6.91 -5.64
C ALA A 84 13.44 -7.86 -4.58
N THR A 85 12.64 -8.77 -3.99
CA THR A 85 13.19 -10.00 -3.40
C THR A 85 13.73 -10.91 -4.50
N VAL A 86 15.06 -10.98 -4.62
CA VAL A 86 15.76 -11.77 -5.64
C VAL A 86 16.72 -12.74 -4.94
N TYR A 87 16.66 -14.02 -5.34
CA TYR A 87 17.62 -15.04 -4.94
C TYR A 87 18.55 -15.33 -6.12
N LEU A 88 19.79 -15.73 -5.82
CA LEU A 88 20.80 -16.06 -6.84
C LEU A 88 20.34 -17.20 -7.75
N ASP A 89 19.70 -18.20 -7.16
CA ASP A 89 19.18 -19.40 -7.82
C ASP A 89 18.05 -20.01 -6.98
N ASP A 90 17.45 -21.08 -7.51
CA ASP A 90 16.37 -21.80 -6.83
C ASP A 90 16.85 -22.48 -5.56
N ASP A 91 18.11 -22.89 -5.46
CA ASP A 91 18.63 -23.57 -4.27
C ASP A 91 18.68 -22.59 -3.08
N ARG A 92 19.16 -21.37 -3.31
CA ARG A 92 19.10 -20.28 -2.31
C ARG A 92 17.68 -19.89 -1.95
N ALA A 93 16.76 -19.92 -2.91
CA ALA A 93 15.34 -19.67 -2.64
C ALA A 93 14.75 -20.77 -1.74
N ARG A 94 15.09 -22.05 -1.97
CA ARG A 94 14.68 -23.17 -1.11
C ARG A 94 15.26 -23.08 0.29
N GLU A 95 16.55 -22.79 0.41
CA GLU A 95 17.20 -22.57 1.71
C GLU A 95 16.49 -21.48 2.52
N ALA A 96 16.13 -20.37 1.88
CA ALA A 96 15.40 -19.28 2.54
C ALA A 96 13.96 -19.67 2.92
N LEU A 97 13.27 -20.42 2.06
CA LEU A 97 11.93 -20.94 2.34
C LEU A 97 11.95 -21.90 3.54
N ASP A 98 12.92 -22.82 3.58
CA ASP A 98 13.06 -23.80 4.65
C ASP A 98 13.45 -23.13 5.98
N ALA A 99 14.38 -22.18 5.96
CA ALA A 99 14.76 -21.41 7.14
C ALA A 99 13.60 -20.56 7.70
N GLY A 100 12.74 -20.02 6.83
CA GLY A 100 11.59 -19.19 7.19
C GLY A 100 10.26 -19.94 7.34
N ARG A 101 10.24 -21.26 7.15
CA ARG A 101 9.00 -22.06 6.93
C ARG A 101 7.93 -21.78 7.96
N ALA A 102 8.26 -21.86 9.25
CA ALA A 102 7.30 -21.67 10.33
C ALA A 102 6.66 -20.27 10.32
N GLY A 103 7.43 -19.24 9.97
CA GLY A 103 6.93 -17.87 9.84
C GLY A 103 6.01 -17.71 8.63
N PHE A 104 6.38 -18.28 7.49
CA PHE A 104 5.55 -18.25 6.29
C PHE A 104 4.21 -18.97 6.48
N VAL A 105 4.22 -20.16 7.10
CA VAL A 105 2.98 -20.89 7.43
C VAL A 105 2.08 -20.06 8.32
N GLN A 106 2.61 -19.45 9.39
CA GLN A 106 1.83 -18.61 10.30
C GLN A 106 1.23 -17.38 9.60
N LEU A 107 2.00 -16.70 8.75
CA LEU A 107 1.51 -15.55 8.00
C LEU A 107 0.44 -15.95 6.99
N LEU A 108 0.62 -17.05 6.25
CA LEU A 108 -0.39 -17.53 5.30
C LEU A 108 -1.67 -17.95 6.02
N ALA A 109 -1.58 -18.67 7.15
CA ALA A 109 -2.75 -19.02 7.96
C ALA A 109 -3.49 -17.77 8.47
N ARG A 110 -2.76 -16.71 8.83
CA ARG A 110 -3.34 -15.43 9.24
C ARG A 110 -4.07 -14.73 8.09
N LEU A 111 -3.55 -14.82 6.87
CA LEU A 111 -4.09 -14.16 5.68
C LEU A 111 -5.20 -14.97 4.97
N GLU A 112 -5.43 -16.21 5.39
CA GLU A 112 -6.42 -17.08 4.77
C GLU A 112 -7.84 -16.46 4.82
N GLY A 113 -8.46 -16.30 3.65
CA GLY A 113 -9.79 -15.69 3.50
C GLY A 113 -9.85 -14.20 3.86
N GLN A 114 -8.69 -13.54 3.99
CA GLN A 114 -8.59 -12.11 4.28
C GLN A 114 -8.26 -11.32 3.01
N VAL A 115 -8.79 -10.10 2.96
CA VAL A 115 -8.51 -9.11 1.92
C VAL A 115 -8.17 -7.77 2.56
N GLU A 116 -7.40 -6.96 1.85
CA GLU A 116 -7.02 -5.62 2.30
C GLU A 116 -7.89 -4.55 1.65
N TRP A 117 -8.30 -3.57 2.46
CA TRP A 117 -8.96 -2.35 2.01
C TRP A 117 -8.17 -1.12 2.42
N GLY A 118 -7.81 -0.29 1.44
CA GLY A 118 -7.17 1.00 1.68
C GLY A 118 -8.21 2.11 1.86
N VAL A 119 -8.08 2.92 2.90
CA VAL A 119 -8.96 4.05 3.20
C VAL A 119 -8.14 5.33 3.33
N LYS A 120 -8.52 6.35 2.58
CA LYS A 120 -7.90 7.67 2.64
C LYS A 120 -8.93 8.75 2.94
N ILE A 121 -8.53 9.74 3.74
CA ILE A 121 -9.34 10.93 3.99
C ILE A 121 -8.60 12.14 3.45
N TYR A 122 -9.31 12.96 2.68
CA TYR A 122 -8.83 14.20 2.11
C TYR A 122 -9.65 15.36 2.64
N VAL A 123 -8.97 16.47 2.94
CA VAL A 123 -9.58 17.78 3.19
C VAL A 123 -9.50 18.57 1.90
N ASP A 124 -10.65 18.99 1.36
CA ASP A 124 -10.69 19.71 0.09
C ASP A 124 -9.93 21.03 0.17
N ALA A 125 -9.25 21.39 -0.93
CA ALA A 125 -8.62 22.69 -1.05
C ALA A 125 -9.71 23.79 -1.07
N PRO A 126 -9.52 24.92 -0.37
CA PRO A 126 -10.45 26.04 -0.48
C PRO A 126 -10.49 26.52 -1.93
N SER A 127 -11.68 26.76 -2.48
CA SER A 127 -11.83 27.36 -3.80
C SER A 127 -11.02 28.65 -3.87
N GLU A 128 -10.11 28.73 -4.84
CA GLU A 128 -9.32 29.93 -5.08
C GLU A 128 -10.29 31.08 -5.42
N PRO A 129 -10.15 32.27 -4.81
CA PRO A 129 -11.01 33.39 -5.16
C PRO A 129 -10.82 33.71 -6.64
N PRO A 130 -11.88 34.13 -7.37
CA PRO A 130 -11.73 34.54 -8.76
C PRO A 130 -10.64 35.61 -8.85
N GLY A 131 -9.66 35.37 -9.72
CA GLY A 131 -8.56 36.29 -9.97
C GLY A 131 -9.07 37.68 -10.39
N PRO A 132 -8.20 38.71 -10.34
CA PRO A 132 -8.58 40.09 -10.63
C PRO A 132 -9.15 40.33 -12.04
N ASP A 133 -9.07 39.36 -12.96
CA ASP A 133 -9.62 39.44 -14.33
C ASP A 133 -11.08 38.98 -14.46
N ALA A 134 -11.72 38.52 -13.38
CA ALA A 134 -13.17 38.31 -13.36
C ALA A 134 -13.88 39.67 -13.24
N ALA A 135 -14.01 40.37 -14.38
CA ALA A 135 -14.76 41.62 -14.46
C ALA A 135 -16.18 41.42 -13.88
N PRO A 136 -16.61 42.23 -12.90
CA PRO A 136 -17.95 42.11 -12.35
C PRO A 136 -18.96 42.57 -13.40
N ALA A 137 -19.83 41.66 -13.82
CA ALA A 137 -21.09 42.05 -14.46
C ALA A 137 -21.85 42.94 -13.47
N ALA A 138 -22.04 44.20 -13.86
CA ALA A 138 -22.67 45.23 -13.05
C ALA A 138 -24.03 44.78 -12.52
N GLY A 139 -24.20 44.78 -11.19
CA GLY A 139 -25.45 44.36 -10.55
C GLY A 139 -25.45 44.56 -9.03
N THR A 140 -25.62 45.83 -8.62
CA THR A 140 -26.25 46.30 -7.36
C THR A 140 -25.75 45.82 -5.98
N ALA A 141 -25.26 46.82 -5.23
CA ALA A 141 -25.44 47.05 -3.78
C ALA A 141 -24.67 46.20 -2.75
N ASP A 142 -23.40 46.54 -2.52
CA ASP A 142 -22.84 46.84 -1.18
C ASP A 142 -21.55 47.69 -1.33
N ALA A 143 -21.73 48.99 -1.56
CA ALA A 143 -20.63 49.96 -1.61
C ALA A 143 -20.30 50.44 -0.19
N GLY A 144 -19.43 49.73 0.53
CA GLY A 144 -19.08 50.13 1.90
C GLY A 144 -17.79 49.58 2.53
N LEU A 145 -17.02 48.71 1.87
CA LEU A 145 -15.81 48.12 2.47
C LEU A 145 -14.61 48.25 1.54
N GLY A 146 -13.57 48.97 1.97
CA GLY A 146 -12.36 49.16 1.18
C GLY A 146 -11.63 47.84 0.86
N PRO A 147 -10.79 47.80 -0.21
CA PRO A 147 -10.16 46.58 -0.75
C PRO A 147 -9.39 45.73 0.29
N GLY A 148 -8.78 46.36 1.30
CA GLY A 148 -8.08 45.65 2.38
C GLY A 148 -9.02 44.93 3.37
N ARG A 149 -10.23 45.46 3.61
CA ARG A 149 -11.21 44.84 4.50
C ARG A 149 -11.92 43.66 3.84
N SER A 150 -12.20 43.72 2.54
CA SER A 150 -12.73 42.58 1.79
C SER A 150 -11.73 41.43 1.73
N TYR A 151 -10.45 41.72 1.45
CA TYR A 151 -9.37 40.72 1.49
C TYR A 151 -9.24 40.03 2.87
N LEU A 152 -9.22 40.80 3.96
CA LEU A 152 -9.15 40.24 5.31
C LEU A 152 -10.39 39.40 5.67
N ARG A 153 -11.59 39.80 5.22
CA ARG A 153 -12.83 39.04 5.40
C ARG A 153 -12.78 37.70 4.65
N THR A 154 -12.35 37.70 3.38
CA THR A 154 -12.15 36.49 2.58
C THR A 154 -11.13 35.56 3.23
N ARG A 155 -9.97 36.08 3.66
CA ARG A 155 -8.93 35.29 4.32
C ARG A 155 -9.40 34.67 5.65
N ARG A 156 -10.19 35.42 6.44
CA ARG A 156 -10.79 34.90 7.68
C ARG A 156 -11.82 33.81 7.40
N ALA A 157 -12.66 34.00 6.38
CA ALA A 157 -13.65 33.01 5.96
C ALA A 157 -12.97 31.71 5.49
N GLN A 158 -11.94 31.80 4.66
CA GLN A 158 -11.14 30.65 4.20
C GLN A 158 -10.51 29.90 5.38
N ARG A 159 -9.88 30.61 6.33
CA ARG A 159 -9.31 29.98 7.53
C ARG A 159 -10.37 29.24 8.34
N SER A 160 -11.51 29.87 8.60
CA SER A 160 -12.62 29.24 9.33
C SER A 160 -13.23 28.06 8.59
N SER A 161 -13.19 28.06 7.26
CA SER A 161 -13.65 26.93 6.44
C SER A 161 -12.69 25.76 6.54
N ARG A 162 -11.38 26.03 6.47
CA ARG A 162 -10.35 25.01 6.62
C ARG A 162 -10.38 24.38 8.02
N GLU A 163 -10.49 25.20 9.06
CA GLU A 163 -10.62 24.70 10.45
C GLU A 163 -11.85 23.78 10.61
N ARG A 164 -13.00 24.15 10.04
CA ARG A 164 -14.19 23.29 10.02
C ARG A 164 -14.00 22.00 9.22
N ALA A 165 -13.29 22.05 8.09
CA ALA A 165 -13.03 20.86 7.28
C ALA A 165 -12.08 19.88 7.98
N HIS A 166 -11.07 20.37 8.73
CA HIS A 166 -10.22 19.51 9.56
C HIS A 166 -10.99 18.89 10.74
N GLU A 167 -11.90 19.63 11.38
CA GLU A 167 -12.81 19.11 12.41
C GLU A 167 -13.70 17.98 11.85
N ALA A 168 -14.28 18.23 10.67
CA ALA A 168 -15.07 17.25 9.95
C ALA A 168 -14.22 16.03 9.58
N ALA A 169 -12.99 16.20 9.09
CA ALA A 169 -12.12 15.08 8.75
C ALA A 169 -11.76 14.22 9.97
N ARG A 170 -11.59 14.82 11.15
CA ARG A 170 -11.41 14.04 12.39
C ARG A 170 -12.65 13.24 12.73
N THR A 171 -13.84 13.83 12.58
CA THR A 171 -15.11 13.14 12.79
C THR A 171 -15.25 11.94 11.84
N ALA A 172 -14.88 12.11 10.56
CA ALA A 172 -14.83 11.02 9.59
C ALA A 172 -13.83 9.93 10.02
N ALA A 173 -12.63 10.32 10.47
CA ALA A 173 -11.61 9.38 10.94
C ALA A 173 -12.09 8.56 12.15
N GLU A 174 -12.75 9.18 13.13
CA GLU A 174 -13.32 8.50 14.29
C GLU A 174 -14.40 7.48 13.89
N ARG A 175 -15.27 7.83 12.93
CA ARG A 175 -16.28 6.91 12.39
C ARG A 175 -15.66 5.72 11.66
N ILE A 176 -14.63 5.98 10.85
CA ILE A 176 -13.91 4.94 10.10
C ILE A 176 -13.11 4.05 11.05
N GLU A 177 -12.53 4.60 12.10
CA GLU A 177 -11.86 3.83 13.16
C GLU A 177 -12.85 2.92 13.90
N ALA A 178 -14.05 3.40 14.21
CA ALA A 178 -15.11 2.59 14.80
C ALA A 178 -15.53 1.43 13.87
N ALA A 179 -15.71 1.69 12.58
CA ALA A 179 -15.96 0.64 11.58
C ALA A 179 -14.78 -0.36 11.52
N GLY A 180 -13.55 0.15 11.51
CA GLY A 180 -12.34 -0.67 11.59
C GLY A 180 -12.35 -1.63 12.77
N HIS A 181 -12.66 -1.14 13.97
CA HIS A 181 -12.79 -1.98 15.17
C HIS A 181 -13.92 -3.02 15.08
N ALA A 182 -15.01 -2.72 14.39
CA ALA A 182 -16.15 -3.63 14.25
C ALA A 182 -15.87 -4.78 13.26
N TYR A 183 -15.19 -4.49 12.15
CA TYR A 183 -15.05 -5.44 11.04
C TYR A 183 -13.64 -6.00 10.86
N ALA A 184 -12.60 -5.21 11.08
CA ALA A 184 -11.23 -5.56 10.71
C ALA A 184 -10.57 -6.49 11.72
N THR A 185 -9.75 -7.41 11.23
CA THR A 185 -8.90 -8.27 12.05
C THR A 185 -7.55 -7.60 12.34
N ASP A 186 -7.13 -6.65 11.50
CA ASP A 186 -5.94 -5.83 11.74
C ASP A 186 -6.02 -4.49 10.99
N ARG A 187 -5.17 -3.52 11.38
CA ARG A 187 -5.03 -2.21 10.76
C ARG A 187 -3.56 -1.81 10.63
N ALA A 188 -3.17 -1.37 9.44
CA ALA A 188 -1.88 -0.75 9.19
C ALA A 188 -2.08 0.75 8.87
N ARG A 189 -1.22 1.62 9.42
CA ARG A 189 -1.20 3.05 9.11
C ARG A 189 -0.06 3.36 8.17
N HIS A 190 -0.35 4.03 7.07
CA HIS A 190 0.65 4.48 6.10
C HIS A 190 0.94 5.98 6.26
N ARG A 191 2.05 6.40 5.67
CA ARG A 191 2.34 7.84 5.55
C ARG A 191 1.27 8.49 4.68
N VAL A 192 0.77 9.63 5.14
CA VAL A 192 -0.14 10.47 4.34
C VAL A 192 0.58 10.96 3.08
N GLN A 193 -0.14 10.97 1.96
CA GLN A 193 0.41 11.39 0.68
C GLN A 193 0.58 12.92 0.65
N GLN A 194 1.76 13.39 0.23
CA GLN A 194 2.11 14.81 0.14
C GLN A 194 2.59 15.14 -1.29
N GLY A 195 2.42 16.39 -1.74
CA GLY A 195 2.95 16.88 -3.01
C GLY A 195 2.07 16.63 -4.23
N GLU A 196 2.61 16.82 -5.43
CA GLU A 196 1.89 16.71 -6.73
C GLU A 196 1.24 15.33 -6.96
N LEU A 197 1.74 14.29 -6.27
CA LEU A 197 1.19 12.93 -6.23
C LEU A 197 -0.15 12.80 -5.46
N ALA A 198 -0.54 13.80 -4.67
CA ALA A 198 -1.83 13.83 -3.97
C ALA A 198 -3.02 14.11 -4.90
N GLY A 199 -2.76 14.35 -6.19
CA GLY A 199 -3.75 14.87 -7.13
C GLY A 199 -4.16 16.30 -6.75
N SER A 200 -4.76 17.01 -7.69
CA SER A 200 -5.26 18.37 -7.51
C SER A 200 -6.45 18.51 -6.52
N GLY A 201 -6.69 17.51 -5.67
CA GLY A 201 -7.96 17.26 -4.99
C GLY A 201 -7.99 17.46 -3.47
N GLY A 202 -6.93 17.96 -2.83
CA GLY A 202 -6.95 18.28 -1.39
C GLY A 202 -5.78 17.71 -0.57
N GLU A 203 -5.76 18.01 0.73
CA GLU A 203 -4.76 17.55 1.69
C GLU A 203 -5.12 16.16 2.24
N ASN A 204 -4.27 15.15 2.03
CA ASN A 204 -4.47 13.83 2.61
C ASN A 204 -4.13 13.84 4.11
N VAL A 205 -5.10 13.46 4.95
CA VAL A 205 -4.95 13.48 6.42
C VAL A 205 -5.00 12.09 7.06
N VAL A 206 -5.52 11.09 6.34
CA VAL A 206 -5.50 9.67 6.76
C VAL A 206 -5.16 8.81 5.54
N ASN A 207 -4.35 7.78 5.75
CA ASN A 207 -4.00 6.76 4.76
C ASN A 207 -3.78 5.44 5.49
N ASP A 208 -4.85 4.66 5.63
CA ASP A 208 -4.89 3.45 6.42
C ASP A 208 -5.22 2.24 5.55
N ALA A 209 -4.77 1.06 5.96
CA ALA A 209 -5.18 -0.22 5.41
C ALA A 209 -5.85 -1.06 6.50
N TYR A 210 -6.90 -1.78 6.12
CA TYR A 210 -7.67 -2.66 6.99
C TYR A 210 -7.66 -4.07 6.44
N LEU A 211 -7.29 -5.04 7.27
CA LEU A 211 -7.37 -6.46 6.95
C LEU A 211 -8.74 -6.99 7.38
N LEU A 212 -9.48 -7.54 6.43
CA LEU A 212 -10.88 -7.90 6.61
C LEU A 212 -11.12 -9.29 6.04
N ARG A 213 -11.94 -10.09 6.74
CA ARG A 213 -12.45 -11.30 6.11
C ARG A 213 -13.27 -10.92 4.88
N GLU A 214 -13.13 -11.68 3.81
CA GLU A 214 -13.79 -11.39 2.54
C GLU A 214 -15.31 -11.23 2.71
N ASP A 215 -15.92 -12.08 3.55
CA ASP A 215 -17.36 -12.07 3.87
C ASP A 215 -17.84 -10.79 4.59
N ARG A 216 -16.94 -10.02 5.20
CA ARG A 216 -17.25 -8.74 5.88
C ARG A 216 -16.94 -7.50 5.04
N SER A 217 -16.26 -7.67 3.90
CA SER A 217 -15.76 -6.56 3.07
C SER A 217 -16.86 -5.61 2.62
N HIS A 218 -18.00 -6.14 2.21
CA HIS A 218 -19.10 -5.33 1.71
C HIS A 218 -19.68 -4.40 2.79
N ALA A 219 -19.92 -4.92 3.98
CA ALA A 219 -20.47 -4.15 5.10
C ALA A 219 -19.52 -3.04 5.55
N PHE A 220 -18.22 -3.35 5.69
CA PHE A 220 -17.19 -2.37 6.00
C PHE A 220 -17.14 -1.23 4.95
N ARG A 221 -17.09 -1.59 3.67
CA ARG A 221 -17.01 -0.61 2.57
C ARG A 221 -18.21 0.34 2.57
N GLU A 222 -19.41 -0.18 2.78
CA GLU A 222 -20.61 0.63 2.85
C GLU A 222 -20.62 1.59 4.05
N GLU A 223 -20.16 1.13 5.21
CA GLU A 223 -20.10 1.97 6.41
C GLU A 223 -19.07 3.09 6.27
N VAL A 224 -17.87 2.77 5.76
CA VAL A 224 -16.81 3.74 5.50
C VAL A 224 -17.21 4.75 4.42
N ALA A 225 -17.89 4.31 3.35
CA ALA A 225 -18.33 5.21 2.29
C ALA A 225 -19.31 6.28 2.81
N ARG A 226 -20.15 5.94 3.80
CA ARG A 226 -21.11 6.87 4.41
C ARG A 226 -20.49 7.74 5.52
N ALA A 227 -19.25 7.48 5.92
CA ALA A 227 -18.64 8.13 7.08
C ALA A 227 -18.50 9.65 6.93
N ALA A 228 -18.52 10.18 5.70
CA ALA A 228 -18.41 11.60 5.39
C ALA A 228 -19.63 12.21 4.67
N ASP A 229 -20.77 11.51 4.57
CA ASP A 229 -21.94 11.98 3.81
C ASP A 229 -22.49 13.33 4.32
N ASP A 230 -22.39 13.59 5.62
CA ASP A 230 -22.81 14.81 6.31
C ASP A 230 -21.65 15.77 6.65
N LEU A 231 -20.45 15.51 6.12
CA LEU A 231 -19.21 16.20 6.49
C LEU A 231 -18.65 17.01 5.30
N PRO A 232 -19.07 18.29 5.14
CA PRO A 232 -18.66 19.10 3.99
C PRO A 232 -17.16 19.41 4.00
N GLY A 233 -16.54 19.38 2.82
CA GLY A 233 -15.11 19.64 2.63
C GLY A 233 -14.21 18.46 3.00
N VAL A 234 -14.80 17.27 3.18
CA VAL A 234 -14.11 16.02 3.45
C VAL A 234 -14.46 15.02 2.37
N ARG A 235 -13.45 14.32 1.86
CA ARG A 235 -13.62 13.26 0.87
C ARG A 235 -12.94 12.00 1.36
N VAL A 236 -13.70 10.91 1.38
CA VAL A 236 -13.20 9.58 1.74
C VAL A 236 -13.03 8.78 0.46
N GLU A 237 -11.83 8.25 0.25
CA GLU A 237 -11.54 7.28 -0.81
C GLU A 237 -11.36 5.90 -0.21
N VAL A 238 -12.00 4.91 -0.82
CA VAL A 238 -11.89 3.50 -0.44
C VAL A 238 -11.42 2.71 -1.65
N THR A 239 -10.37 1.93 -1.49
CA THR A 239 -9.76 1.12 -2.56
C THR A 239 -9.65 -0.34 -2.11
N GLY A 240 -9.83 -1.26 -3.05
CA GLY A 240 -9.81 -2.69 -2.79
C GLY A 240 -11.04 -3.41 -3.37
N PRO A 241 -11.21 -4.71 -3.06
CA PRO A 241 -10.34 -5.51 -2.20
C PRO A 241 -8.99 -5.78 -2.88
N TRP A 242 -7.91 -5.72 -2.10
CA TRP A 242 -6.56 -6.03 -2.55
C TRP A 242 -6.01 -7.28 -1.87
N VAL A 243 -4.96 -7.84 -2.45
CA VAL A 243 -4.11 -8.80 -1.72
C VAL A 243 -3.45 -8.08 -0.53
N PRO A 244 -3.26 -8.73 0.64
CA PRO A 244 -2.82 -8.07 1.88
C PRO A 244 -1.35 -7.59 1.91
N TYR A 245 -0.95 -6.68 1.03
CA TYR A 245 0.42 -6.15 0.92
C TYR A 245 0.95 -5.52 2.21
N SER A 246 0.08 -4.89 3.01
CA SER A 246 0.48 -4.19 4.23
C SER A 246 0.57 -5.07 5.47
N PHE A 247 0.18 -6.34 5.36
CA PHE A 247 0.06 -7.28 6.48
C PHE A 247 1.03 -8.46 6.37
N THR A 248 2.08 -8.30 5.56
CA THR A 248 3.05 -9.34 5.22
C THR A 248 4.25 -9.43 6.16
N THR A 249 4.34 -8.52 7.12
CA THR A 249 5.33 -8.56 8.21
C THR A 249 4.61 -8.92 9.52
N PRO A 250 5.16 -9.84 10.34
CA PRO A 250 4.66 -10.05 11.70
C PRO A 250 4.68 -8.72 12.48
N PRO A 251 3.66 -8.43 13.31
CA PRO A 251 3.77 -7.38 14.30
C PRO A 251 4.86 -7.81 15.29
N ASP A 252 6.03 -7.20 15.16
CA ASP A 252 7.31 -7.55 15.79
C ASP A 252 7.98 -8.84 15.27
N ASP A 253 9.24 -8.69 14.84
CA ASP A 253 10.22 -9.73 14.48
C ASP A 253 10.30 -10.23 13.02
N LEU A 254 10.90 -9.41 12.14
CA LEU A 254 11.69 -9.84 10.97
C LEU A 254 12.87 -8.86 10.72
N SER A 255 13.57 -8.43 11.78
CA SER A 255 14.89 -7.79 11.66
C SER A 255 16.01 -8.84 11.71
N GLY A 256 15.80 -9.96 11.02
CA GLY A 256 16.73 -11.07 10.88
C GLY A 256 16.98 -11.42 9.42
N ALA A 257 17.19 -10.41 8.56
CA ALA A 257 17.91 -10.65 7.31
C ALA A 257 19.41 -10.64 7.64
N PRO A 258 20.22 -11.60 7.13
CA PRO A 258 21.65 -11.58 7.37
C PRO A 258 22.25 -10.31 6.79
N ASP A 259 22.90 -9.55 7.66
CA ASP A 259 23.72 -8.39 7.35
C ASP A 259 24.88 -8.87 6.45
N THR A 260 24.73 -8.77 5.13
CA THR A 260 25.82 -9.03 4.18
C THR A 260 26.73 -7.80 4.12
N SER A 261 27.34 -7.46 5.25
CA SER A 261 28.49 -6.55 5.33
C SER A 261 29.62 -7.26 6.07
N GLY A 262 30.05 -8.41 5.54
CA GLY A 262 31.33 -9.03 5.88
C GLY A 262 32.45 -8.34 5.11
N ALA A 263 33.02 -7.27 5.67
CA ALA A 263 34.32 -6.76 5.22
C ALA A 263 35.41 -7.71 5.73
N PRO A 264 36.30 -8.26 4.86
CA PRO A 264 37.41 -9.07 5.32
C PRO A 264 38.44 -8.20 6.05
N GLY A 265 38.81 -8.62 7.25
CA GLY A 265 39.89 -8.03 8.04
C GLY A 265 41.21 -8.08 7.28
N ALA A 266 41.87 -6.92 7.21
CA ALA A 266 43.27 -6.83 6.85
C ALA A 266 44.10 -6.91 8.14
N GLU A 267 44.55 -8.12 8.48
CA GLU A 267 45.79 -8.32 9.22
C GLU A 267 46.95 -8.25 8.22
N GLY A 268 48.00 -7.48 8.52
CA GLY A 268 49.24 -7.51 7.73
C GLY A 268 50.18 -6.31 7.91
N SER A 269 50.96 -6.35 8.99
CA SER A 269 52.38 -5.93 9.11
C SER A 269 52.86 -4.60 8.52
N SER A 270 53.29 -3.69 9.40
CA SER A 270 54.72 -3.40 9.69
C SER A 270 54.85 -2.50 10.92
#